data_AF-A0ABD0Z6G9-F1
#
_entry.id   AF-A0ABD0Z6G9-F1
#
_cell.length_a   1.000
_cell.length_b   1.000
_cell.length_c   1.000
_cell.angle_alpha   90.00
_cell.angle_beta   90.00
_cell.angle_gamma   90.00
#
_symmetry.space_group_name_H-M   'P 1'
#
loop_
_entity.id
_entity.type
_entity.pdbx_description
1 polymer ?
#
loop_
_entity_poly.entity_id
_entity_poly.type
_entity_poly.pdbx_seq_one_letter_code
_entity_poly.pdbx_strand_id
1 'polypeptide(L)'
;MKARGYGHITFVSSQAAFLGIYGFAPYSASKYALRGLAEGLQMEVAIHGVKVTIAYPPDTDTPGFAEEEKTKPKETKLICKTSGLFSPHKVAKKILDDTMVFSMHF
;
A
#
# COMPACT_ATOMS: atom_id res chain seq x y z
N MET A 1 9.56 -15.33 12.13
CA MET A 1 8.64 -15.94 11.15
C MET A 1 9.28 -17.13 10.47
N LYS A 2 10.45 -16.99 9.82
CA LYS A 2 11.19 -18.13 9.21
C LYS A 2 11.39 -19.32 10.15
N ALA A 3 11.96 -19.11 11.35
CA ALA A 3 12.16 -20.18 12.34
C ALA A 3 10.84 -20.82 12.84
N ARG A 4 9.73 -20.08 12.76
CA ARG A 4 8.40 -20.54 13.15
C ARG A 4 7.69 -21.31 12.01
N GLY A 5 8.18 -21.22 10.78
CA GLY A 5 7.59 -21.86 9.60
C GLY A 5 6.28 -21.22 9.10
N TYR A 6 5.81 -20.13 9.71
CA TYR A 6 4.63 -19.40 9.27
C TYR A 6 4.60 -17.92 9.67
N GLY A 7 3.90 -17.14 8.87
CA GLY A 7 3.50 -15.77 9.17
C GLY A 7 3.12 -14.97 7.92
N HIS A 8 2.63 -13.76 8.12
CA HIS A 8 2.25 -12.85 7.04
C HIS A 8 2.83 -11.45 7.26
N ILE A 9 3.48 -10.89 6.24
CA ILE A 9 3.97 -9.51 6.22
C ILE A 9 3.08 -8.71 5.27
N THR A 10 2.46 -7.64 5.77
CA THR A 10 1.64 -6.75 4.93
C THR A 10 2.28 -5.37 4.84
N PHE A 11 2.67 -4.98 3.64
CA PHE A 11 3.15 -3.63 3.33
C PHE A 11 1.99 -2.70 2.96
N VAL A 12 2.10 -1.42 3.33
CA VAL A 12 1.18 -0.37 2.90
C VAL A 12 1.91 0.60 1.96
N SER A 13 1.67 0.43 0.66
CA SER A 13 2.20 1.30 -0.37
C SER A 13 1.19 2.41 -0.72
N SER A 14 0.94 2.67 -2.01
CA SER A 14 -0.02 3.65 -2.51
C SER A 14 -0.27 3.40 -4.01
N GLN A 15 -1.39 3.86 -4.54
CA GLN A 15 -1.57 3.92 -6.00
C GLN A 15 -0.45 4.69 -6.72
N ALA A 16 0.23 5.61 -6.03
CA ALA A 16 1.43 6.30 -6.51
C ALA A 16 2.65 5.37 -6.74
N ALA A 17 2.52 4.06 -6.48
CA ALA A 17 3.50 3.03 -6.83
C ALA A 17 3.40 2.53 -8.29
N PHE A 18 2.38 2.96 -9.04
CA PHE A 18 2.15 2.55 -10.43
C PHE A 18 2.44 3.64 -11.46
N LEU A 19 2.33 4.90 -11.06
CA LEU A 19 2.65 6.06 -11.89
C LEU A 19 3.26 7.18 -11.04
N GLY A 20 4.18 7.94 -11.62
CA GLY A 20 4.73 9.14 -11.00
C GLY A 20 3.69 10.26 -10.98
N ILE A 21 3.44 10.84 -9.81
CA ILE A 21 2.47 11.93 -9.64
C ILE A 21 3.23 13.26 -9.51
N TYR A 22 2.79 14.28 -10.24
CA TYR A 22 3.34 15.64 -10.13
C TYR A 22 3.30 16.11 -8.67
N GLY A 23 4.38 16.74 -8.20
CA GLY A 23 4.52 17.18 -6.80
C GLY A 23 4.86 16.07 -5.81
N PHE A 24 4.81 14.79 -6.20
CA PHE A 24 5.07 13.62 -5.35
C PHE A 24 6.27 12.79 -5.78
N ALA A 25 7.21 13.31 -6.57
CA ALA A 25 8.36 12.55 -7.06
C ALA A 25 9.08 11.69 -5.99
N PRO A 26 9.52 12.22 -4.83
CA PRO A 26 10.15 11.39 -3.79
C PRO A 26 9.18 10.40 -3.14
N TYR A 27 7.91 10.79 -2.99
CA TYR A 27 6.88 9.92 -2.44
C TYR A 27 6.58 8.73 -3.38
N SER A 28 6.29 8.98 -4.66
CA SER A 28 6.14 7.96 -5.70
C SER A 28 7.36 7.04 -5.73
N ALA A 29 8.58 7.58 -5.79
CA ALA A 29 9.81 6.76 -5.79
C ALA A 29 9.87 5.80 -4.59
N SER A 30 9.56 6.27 -3.38
CA SER A 30 9.53 5.42 -2.18
C SER A 30 8.46 4.32 -2.27
N LYS A 31 7.30 4.61 -2.87
CA LYS A 31 6.18 3.66 -2.99
C LYS A 31 6.43 2.62 -4.09
N TYR A 32 7.17 2.97 -5.14
CA TYR A 32 7.73 2.02 -6.11
C TYR A 32 8.77 1.09 -5.45
N ALA A 33 9.65 1.63 -4.61
CA ALA A 33 10.64 0.83 -3.91
C ALA A 33 10.01 -0.22 -3.00
N LEU A 34 8.91 0.13 -2.29
CA LEU A 34 8.14 -0.84 -1.50
C LEU A 34 7.56 -1.98 -2.34
N ARG A 35 7.13 -1.68 -3.58
CA ARG A 35 6.65 -2.70 -4.50
C ARG A 35 7.75 -3.68 -4.89
N GLY A 36 8.90 -3.18 -5.36
CA GLY A 36 10.03 -4.03 -5.70
C GLY A 36 10.52 -4.87 -4.51
N LEU A 37 10.54 -4.26 -3.31
CA LEU A 37 10.88 -4.97 -2.07
C LEU A 37 9.89 -6.10 -1.76
N ALA A 38 8.57 -5.82 -1.83
CA ALA A 38 7.55 -6.83 -1.53
C ALA A 38 7.59 -8.00 -2.52
N GLU A 39 7.75 -7.71 -3.82
CA GLU A 39 7.86 -8.71 -4.88
C GLU A 39 9.10 -9.61 -4.69
N GLY A 40 10.28 -9.01 -4.44
CA GLY A 40 11.51 -9.75 -4.15
C GLY A 40 11.41 -10.59 -2.88
N LEU A 41 10.96 -9.97 -1.79
CA LEU A 41 10.85 -10.63 -0.49
C LEU A 41 9.91 -11.82 -0.53
N GLN A 42 8.77 -11.71 -1.23
CA GLN A 42 7.84 -12.83 -1.40
C GLN A 42 8.53 -14.08 -1.96
N MET A 43 9.38 -13.93 -2.97
CA MET A 43 10.14 -15.05 -3.56
C MET A 43 11.14 -15.65 -2.57
N GLU A 44 11.82 -14.80 -1.79
CA GLU A 44 12.81 -15.24 -0.80
C GLU A 44 12.21 -15.95 0.41
N VAL A 45 10.98 -15.60 0.79
CA VAL A 45 10.36 -16.10 2.03
C VAL A 45 9.27 -17.16 1.83
N ALA A 46 8.82 -17.37 0.60
CA ALA A 46 7.80 -18.37 0.27
C ALA A 46 8.16 -19.78 0.76
N ILE A 47 9.42 -20.21 0.59
CA ILE A 47 9.90 -21.52 1.03
C ILE A 47 9.87 -21.72 2.55
N HIS A 48 9.76 -20.62 3.31
CA HIS A 48 9.71 -20.64 4.77
C HIS A 48 8.28 -20.56 5.32
N GLY A 49 7.26 -20.74 4.49
CA GLY A 49 5.85 -20.63 4.86
C GLY A 49 5.42 -19.21 5.23
N VAL A 50 6.22 -18.20 4.87
CA VAL A 50 5.89 -16.78 5.11
C VAL A 50 5.26 -16.20 3.85
N LYS A 51 4.18 -15.44 4.04
CA LYS A 51 3.45 -14.76 2.97
C LYS A 51 3.70 -13.26 3.03
N VAL A 52 3.61 -12.61 1.87
CA VAL A 52 3.72 -11.17 1.73
C VAL A 52 2.51 -10.65 0.96
N THR A 53 1.87 -9.61 1.48
CA THR A 53 0.86 -8.81 0.78
C THR A 53 1.34 -7.37 0.72
N ILE A 54 1.02 -6.68 -0.37
CA ILE A 54 1.23 -5.24 -0.48
C ILE A 54 -0.09 -4.57 -0.86
N ALA A 55 -0.52 -3.64 -0.03
CA ALA A 55 -1.70 -2.82 -0.26
C ALA A 55 -1.34 -1.56 -1.03
N TYR A 56 -2.24 -1.12 -1.91
CA TYR A 56 -2.11 0.13 -2.67
C TYR A 56 -3.32 1.04 -2.41
N PRO A 57 -3.44 1.65 -1.22
CA PRO A 57 -4.59 2.48 -0.90
C PRO A 57 -4.75 3.70 -1.82
N PRO A 58 -6.00 4.12 -2.08
CA PRO A 58 -6.31 5.43 -2.64
C PRO A 58 -6.17 6.53 -1.57
N ASP A 59 -6.50 7.76 -1.94
CA ASP A 59 -6.65 8.84 -0.97
C ASP A 59 -7.61 8.42 0.14
N THR A 60 -7.15 8.58 1.38
CA THR A 60 -7.85 8.10 2.57
C THR A 60 -8.07 9.27 3.53
N ASP A 61 -9.32 9.45 3.97
CA ASP A 61 -9.75 10.53 4.85
C ASP A 61 -9.11 10.38 6.24
N THR A 62 -7.95 11.01 6.40
CA THR A 62 -7.09 10.91 7.57
C THR A 62 -6.59 12.31 7.93
N PRO A 63 -6.15 12.53 9.19
CA PRO A 63 -5.49 13.78 9.55
C PRO A 63 -4.27 14.08 8.64
N GLY A 64 -3.52 13.06 8.23
CA GLY A 64 -2.38 13.21 7.32
C GLY A 64 -2.79 13.73 5.93
N PHE A 65 -3.88 13.22 5.37
CA PHE A 65 -4.43 13.73 4.11
C PHE A 65 -4.88 15.19 4.23
N ALA A 66 -5.53 15.55 5.34
CA ALA A 66 -5.96 16.93 5.60
C ALA A 66 -4.77 17.91 5.70
N GLU A 67 -3.66 17.48 6.31
CA GLU A 67 -2.42 18.27 6.35
C GLU A 67 -1.77 18.40 4.96
N GLU A 68 -1.66 17.29 4.22
CA GLU A 68 -1.13 17.25 2.85
C GLU A 68 -1.90 18.21 1.92
N GLU A 69 -3.23 18.24 2.03
CA GLU A 69 -4.10 19.12 1.24
C GLU A 69 -3.79 20.62 1.40
N LYS A 70 -3.21 21.05 2.52
CA LYS A 70 -2.89 22.47 2.74
C LYS A 70 -1.82 22.98 1.77
N THR A 71 -0.84 22.15 1.45
CA THR A 71 0.32 22.52 0.63
C THR A 71 0.36 21.83 -0.73
N LYS A 72 -0.57 20.90 -1.00
CA LYS A 72 -0.64 20.15 -2.26
C LYS A 72 -0.84 21.09 -3.46
N PRO A 73 -0.01 20.99 -4.52
CA PRO A 73 -0.19 21.76 -5.75
C PRO A 73 -1.56 21.54 -6.40
N LYS A 74 -2.04 22.52 -7.16
CA LYS A 74 -3.36 22.45 -7.80
C LYS A 74 -3.43 21.29 -8.80
N GLU A 75 -2.35 21.07 -9.54
CA GLU A 75 -2.17 19.99 -10.50
C GLU A 75 -2.30 18.62 -9.82
N THR A 76 -1.61 18.44 -8.69
CA THR A 76 -1.68 17.21 -7.89
C THR A 76 -3.10 16.97 -7.36
N LYS A 77 -3.78 18.02 -6.87
CA LYS A 77 -5.19 17.92 -6.43
C LYS A 77 -6.11 17.45 -7.55
N LEU A 78 -5.93 17.96 -8.76
CA LEU A 78 -6.74 17.58 -9.92
C LEU A 78 -6.48 16.12 -10.33
N ILE A 79 -5.22 15.68 -10.30
CA ILE A 79 -4.86 14.27 -10.56
C ILE A 79 -5.50 13.35 -9.51
N CYS A 80 -5.29 13.65 -8.22
CA CYS A 80 -5.76 12.83 -7.09
C CYS A 80 -7.29 12.70 -7.01
N LYS A 81 -8.04 13.77 -7.33
CA LYS A 81 -9.52 13.79 -7.32
C LYS A 81 -10.16 12.69 -8.16
N THR A 82 -9.48 12.21 -9.20
CA THR A 82 -9.99 11.12 -10.06
C THR A 82 -10.16 9.79 -9.33
N SER A 83 -9.41 9.58 -8.24
CA SER A 83 -9.41 8.34 -7.48
C SER A 83 -10.51 8.27 -6.40
N GLY A 84 -11.04 9.41 -5.96
CA GLY A 84 -12.01 9.51 -4.86
C GLY A 84 -11.36 9.40 -3.46
N LEU A 85 -12.08 9.86 -2.44
CA LEU A 85 -11.65 9.83 -1.03
C LEU A 85 -12.38 8.73 -0.26
N PHE A 86 -11.64 7.88 0.45
CA PHE A 86 -12.19 6.72 1.15
C PHE A 86 -12.01 6.82 2.66
N SER A 87 -12.93 6.22 3.42
CA SER A 87 -12.78 6.17 4.88
C SER A 87 -11.64 5.22 5.30
N PRO A 88 -10.89 5.54 6.37
CA PRO A 88 -9.85 4.66 6.90
C PRO A 88 -10.36 3.27 7.23
N HIS A 89 -11.60 3.18 7.73
CA HIS A 89 -12.21 1.90 8.09
C HIS A 89 -12.42 1.00 6.86
N LYS A 90 -12.88 1.56 5.74
CA LYS A 90 -13.08 0.80 4.49
C LYS A 90 -11.74 0.32 3.93
N VAL A 91 -10.71 1.16 3.95
CA VAL A 91 -9.36 0.80 3.51
C VAL A 91 -8.77 -0.28 4.41
N ALA A 92 -8.82 -0.10 5.73
CA ALA A 92 -8.30 -1.08 6.70
C ALA A 92 -8.98 -2.45 6.56
N LYS A 93 -10.32 -2.46 6.42
CA LYS A 93 -11.08 -3.70 6.21
C LYS A 93 -10.60 -4.43 4.95
N LYS A 94 -10.46 -3.71 3.82
CA LYS A 94 -10.00 -4.33 2.57
C LYS A 94 -8.60 -4.92 2.69
N ILE A 95 -7.68 -4.19 3.33
CA ILE A 95 -6.31 -4.67 3.58
C ILE A 95 -6.32 -5.94 4.43
N LEU A 96 -7.14 -5.97 5.47
CA LEU A 96 -7.28 -7.13 6.34
C LEU A 96 -7.86 -8.32 5.59
N ASP A 97 -8.96 -8.12 4.86
CA ASP A 97 -9.61 -9.16 4.06
C ASP A 97 -8.60 -9.77 3.07
N ASP A 98 -7.85 -8.95 2.33
CA ASP A 98 -6.85 -9.42 1.35
C ASP A 98 -5.67 -10.14 2.00
N THR A 99 -5.26 -9.71 3.19
CA THR A 99 -4.23 -10.40 3.98
C THR A 99 -4.74 -11.78 4.44
N MET A 100 -6.02 -11.87 4.81
CA MET A 100 -6.62 -13.08 5.36
C MET A 100 -7.07 -14.10 4.30
N VAL A 101 -7.42 -13.66 3.08
CA VAL A 101 -7.90 -14.53 1.98
C VAL A 101 -6.89 -15.65 1.65
N PHE A 102 -5.59 -15.41 1.81
CA PHE A 102 -4.58 -16.44 1.57
C PHE A 102 -4.39 -17.43 2.73
N SER A 103 -5.05 -17.23 3.88
CA SER A 103 -4.92 -18.08 5.07
C SER A 103 -5.88 -19.26 5.12
N MET A 104 -6.86 -19.37 4.21
CA MET A 104 -7.69 -20.56 4.06
C MET A 104 -7.00 -21.57 3.14
N HIS A 105 -6.30 -22.54 3.73
CA HIS A 105 -6.03 -23.81 3.07
C HIS A 105 -7.16 -24.77 3.48
N PHE A 106 -7.72 -25.51 2.51
CA PHE A 106 -8.71 -26.57 2.74
C PHE A 106 -8.16 -27.68 3.65
#